data_AF-A0A1G2DEG6-F1
#
_entry.id   AF-A0A1G2DEG6-F1
#
_cell.length_a   1.000
_cell.length_b   1.000
_cell.length_c   1.000
_cell.angle_alpha   90.00
_cell.angle_beta   90.00
_cell.angle_gamma   90.00
#
_symmetry.space_group_name_H-M   'P 1'
#
loop_
_entity.id
_entity.type
_entity.pdbx_description
1 polymer ?
#
loop_
_entity_poly.entity_id
_entity_poly.type
_entity_poly.pdbx_seq_one_letter_code
_entity_poly.pdbx_strand_id
1 'polypeptide(L)'
;MAGVYMAFYCFENSARDLIKERLKERVGTEWWKKSVASKIREKVKTRKNKDSKNKWHAPRALDEISYMDFGDMADIICSQWEHFQDLFPSQDWVRTRIGDLEQSRNAIAHNNVLSERDINRIKMYLDDWVKQVG
;
A
#
# COMPACT_ATOMS: atom_id res chain seq x y z
N MET A 1 15.65 8.21 -11.64
CA MET A 1 15.30 7.75 -10.27
C MET A 1 14.25 8.62 -9.58
N ALA A 2 14.41 9.95 -9.51
CA ALA A 2 13.43 10.83 -8.84
C ALA A 2 11.98 10.63 -9.31
N GLY A 3 11.76 10.49 -10.62
CA GLY A 3 10.42 10.23 -11.18
C GLY A 3 9.77 8.92 -10.69
N VAL A 4 10.54 7.84 -10.57
CA VAL A 4 10.04 6.55 -10.10
C VAL A 4 9.72 6.60 -8.60
N TYR A 5 10.57 7.27 -7.82
CA TYR A 5 10.29 7.52 -6.41
C TYR A 5 8.98 8.30 -6.21
N MET A 6 8.77 9.38 -6.97
CA MET A 6 7.53 10.16 -6.90
C MET A 6 6.31 9.31 -7.30
N ALA A 7 6.43 8.52 -8.36
CA ALA A 7 5.37 7.60 -8.77
C ALA A 7 5.00 6.60 -7.66
N PHE A 8 5.97 5.98 -6.99
CA PHE A 8 5.69 5.10 -5.86
C PHE A 8 5.10 5.84 -4.67
N TYR A 9 5.58 7.04 -4.35
CA TYR A 9 5.01 7.85 -3.28
C TYR A 9 3.53 8.15 -3.53
N CYS A 10 3.18 8.58 -4.75
CA CYS A 10 1.80 8.85 -5.13
C CYS A 10 0.95 7.56 -5.07
N PHE A 11 1.44 6.47 -5.65
CA PHE A 11 0.74 5.19 -5.63
C PHE A 11 0.47 4.69 -4.21
N GLU A 12 1.52 4.62 -3.38
CA GLU A 12 1.45 4.06 -2.03
C GLU A 12 0.46 4.85 -1.15
N ASN A 13 0.42 6.18 -1.29
CA ASN A 13 -0.56 6.99 -0.56
C ASN A 13 -1.97 6.87 -1.14
N SER A 14 -2.12 6.89 -2.47
CA SER A 14 -3.44 6.70 -3.10
C SER A 14 -4.08 5.36 -2.75
N ALA A 15 -3.30 4.27 -2.69
CA ALA A 15 -3.78 2.96 -2.32
C ALA A 15 -4.20 2.89 -0.83
N ARG A 16 -3.45 3.55 0.05
CA ARG A 16 -3.84 3.68 1.47
C ARG A 16 -5.13 4.47 1.62
N ASP A 17 -5.24 5.61 0.95
CA ASP A 17 -6.42 6.46 1.02
C ASP A 17 -7.66 5.71 0.50
N LEU A 18 -7.53 5.00 -0.62
CA LEU A 18 -8.59 4.13 -1.14
C LEU A 18 -9.05 3.09 -0.11
N ILE A 19 -8.12 2.35 0.50
CA ILE A 19 -8.46 1.34 1.52
C ILE A 19 -9.16 1.99 2.71
N LYS A 20 -8.62 3.11 3.19
CA LYS A 20 -9.14 3.85 4.36
C LYS A 20 -10.55 4.35 4.10
N GLU A 21 -10.79 5.01 2.97
CA GLU A 21 -12.09 5.56 2.60
C GLU A 21 -13.11 4.45 2.41
N ARG A 22 -12.74 3.42 1.63
CA ARG A 22 -13.63 2.31 1.31
C ARG A 22 -14.09 1.55 2.54
N LEU A 23 -13.16 1.18 3.42
CA LEU A 23 -13.50 0.45 4.64
C LEU A 23 -14.20 1.33 5.66
N LYS A 24 -13.88 2.61 5.75
CA LYS A 24 -14.60 3.56 6.61
C LYS A 24 -16.05 3.72 6.15
N GLU A 25 -16.32 3.77 4.85
CA GLU A 25 -17.66 3.86 4.28
C GLU A 25 -18.48 2.57 4.52
N ARG A 26 -17.90 1.39 4.25
CA ARG A 26 -18.62 0.11 4.30
C ARG A 26 -18.74 -0.50 5.71
N VAL A 27 -17.73 -0.31 6.56
CA VAL A 27 -17.62 -0.96 7.88
C VAL A 27 -17.79 0.03 9.04
N GLY A 28 -17.58 1.33 8.78
CA GLY A 28 -17.66 2.40 9.77
C GLY A 28 -16.32 2.75 10.41
N THR A 29 -16.34 3.57 11.46
CA THR A 29 -15.12 4.14 12.08
C THR A 29 -14.20 3.10 12.73
N GLU A 30 -14.75 1.96 13.17
CA GLU A 30 -13.98 0.86 13.77
C GLU A 30 -13.42 -0.14 12.73
N TRP A 31 -13.40 0.22 11.44
CA TRP A 31 -12.92 -0.64 10.36
C TRP A 31 -11.52 -1.18 10.63
N TRP A 32 -10.62 -0.39 11.21
CA TRP A 32 -9.26 -0.82 11.51
C TRP A 32 -9.23 -2.06 12.44
N LYS A 33 -10.10 -2.08 13.45
CA LYS A 33 -10.17 -3.20 14.41
C LYS A 33 -11.00 -4.38 13.88
N LYS A 34 -11.95 -4.15 12.98
CA LYS A 34 -12.85 -5.19 12.47
C LYS A 34 -12.31 -5.89 11.22
N SER A 35 -11.74 -5.13 10.30
CA SER A 35 -11.39 -5.58 8.94
C SER A 35 -9.92 -5.93 8.77
N VAL A 36 -9.03 -5.40 9.60
CA VAL A 36 -7.58 -5.63 9.47
C VAL A 36 -7.15 -6.79 10.34
N ALA A 37 -6.43 -7.78 9.79
CA ALA A 37 -5.95 -8.93 10.54
C ALA A 37 -5.06 -8.54 11.74
N SER A 38 -5.15 -9.28 12.83
CA SER A 38 -4.37 -9.02 14.06
C SER A 38 -2.87 -8.97 13.81
N LYS A 39 -2.35 -9.85 12.96
CA LYS A 39 -0.94 -9.89 12.55
C LYS A 39 -0.47 -8.56 11.94
N ILE A 40 -1.26 -7.96 11.06
CA ILE A 40 -0.95 -6.67 10.43
C ILE A 40 -0.99 -5.55 11.48
N ARG A 41 -1.99 -5.55 12.37
CA ARG A 41 -2.11 -4.55 13.44
C ARG A 41 -0.92 -4.59 14.41
N GLU A 42 -0.47 -5.77 14.82
CA GLU A 42 0.69 -5.90 15.72
C GLU A 42 2.00 -5.48 15.04
N LYS A 43 2.16 -5.78 13.74
CA LYS A 43 3.29 -5.31 12.92
C LYS A 43 3.32 -3.78 12.86
N VAL A 44 2.19 -3.15 12.57
CA VAL A 44 2.01 -1.69 12.55
C VAL A 44 2.31 -1.07 13.91
N LYS A 45 1.72 -1.61 14.99
CA LYS A 45 1.94 -1.16 16.37
C LYS A 45 3.41 -1.21 16.78
N THR A 46 4.09 -2.29 16.43
CA THR A 46 5.53 -2.45 16.70
C THR A 46 6.36 -1.38 15.99
N ARG A 47 6.04 -1.07 14.73
CA ARG A 47 6.73 -0.02 13.96
C ARG A 47 6.46 1.37 14.52
N LYS A 48 5.20 1.68 14.84
CA LYS A 48 4.81 2.96 15.45
C LYS A 48 5.51 3.18 16.79
N ASN A 49 5.57 2.16 17.64
CA ASN A 49 6.29 2.22 18.92
C ASN A 49 7.81 2.38 18.76
N LYS A 50 8.39 1.85 17.67
CA LYS A 50 9.81 2.02 17.38
C LYS A 50 10.09 3.47 16.96
N ASP A 51 9.26 4.04 16.10
CA ASP A 51 9.37 5.43 15.67
C ASP A 51 9.15 6.41 16.82
N SER A 52 8.15 6.18 17.69
CA SER A 52 7.85 7.09 18.82
C SER A 52 8.96 7.17 19.86
N LYS A 53 9.82 6.14 19.95
CA LYS A 53 10.99 6.13 20.83
C LYS A 53 12.19 6.86 20.22
N ASN A 54 12.16 7.12 18.91
CA ASN A 54 13.27 7.73 18.21
C ASN A 54 13.17 9.26 18.26
N LYS A 55 14.00 9.89 19.10
CA LYS A 55 13.99 11.35 19.31
C LYS A 55 14.72 12.15 18.22
N TRP A 56 15.62 11.52 17.47
CA TRP A 56 16.45 12.21 16.47
C TRP A 56 15.86 12.12 15.05
N HIS A 57 14.76 11.40 14.87
CA HIS A 57 14.14 11.16 13.57
C HIS A 57 12.64 11.46 13.64
N ALA A 58 12.10 12.10 12.61
CA ALA A 58 10.66 12.32 12.53
C ALA A 58 9.89 10.99 12.43
N PRO A 59 8.73 10.85 13.10
CA PRO A 59 7.88 9.68 12.90
C PRO A 59 7.36 9.64 11.46
N ARG A 60 7.15 8.43 10.91
CA ARG A 60 6.73 8.23 9.51
C ARG A 60 5.40 8.89 9.16
N ALA A 61 4.42 8.87 10.08
CA ALA A 61 3.11 9.49 9.91
C ALA A 61 2.29 9.43 11.21
N LEU A 62 1.14 10.11 11.23
CA LEU A 62 0.19 10.10 12.34
C LEU A 62 -0.71 8.85 12.35
N ASP A 63 -1.15 8.40 11.18
CA ASP A 63 -2.14 7.33 11.02
C ASP A 63 -1.52 5.93 10.98
N GLU A 64 -2.25 4.93 11.47
CA GLU A 64 -1.77 3.54 11.55
C GLU A 64 -1.59 2.91 10.16
N ILE A 65 -2.45 3.27 9.19
CA ILE A 65 -2.38 2.76 7.81
C ILE A 65 -1.07 3.13 7.11
N SER A 66 -0.44 4.24 7.49
CA SER A 66 0.84 4.69 6.94
C SER A 66 2.03 3.81 7.33
N TYR A 67 1.86 2.94 8.32
CA TYR A 67 2.88 1.98 8.75
C TYR A 67 2.81 0.63 8.05
N MET A 68 1.83 0.45 7.15
CA MET A 68 1.66 -0.75 6.34
C MET A 68 2.61 -0.77 5.14
N ASP A 69 2.96 -1.98 4.70
CA ASP A 69 3.68 -2.22 3.45
C ASP A 69 2.73 -2.57 2.31
N PHE A 70 3.28 -2.71 1.09
CA PHE A 70 2.55 -3.14 -0.10
C PHE A 70 1.84 -4.48 0.12
N GLY A 71 2.55 -5.49 0.62
CA GLY A 71 1.94 -6.78 0.93
C GLY A 71 0.75 -6.68 1.90
N ASP A 72 0.85 -5.83 2.93
CA ASP A 72 -0.24 -5.64 3.89
C ASP A 72 -1.47 -5.00 3.22
N MET A 73 -1.28 -4.09 2.26
CA MET A 73 -2.38 -3.49 1.48
C MET A 73 -3.09 -4.52 0.62
N ALA A 74 -2.35 -5.37 -0.09
CA ALA A 74 -2.91 -6.46 -0.89
C ALA A 74 -3.71 -7.44 -0.02
N ASP A 75 -3.17 -7.80 1.15
CA ASP A 75 -3.82 -8.71 2.10
C ASP A 75 -5.14 -8.14 2.62
N ILE A 76 -5.20 -6.84 2.93
CA ILE A 76 -6.46 -6.20 3.36
C ILE A 76 -7.49 -6.20 2.23
N ILE A 77 -7.11 -5.77 1.02
CA ILE A 77 -8.02 -5.75 -0.13
C ILE A 77 -8.59 -7.15 -0.40
N CYS A 78 -7.75 -8.18 -0.38
CA CYS A 78 -8.18 -9.55 -0.67
C CYS A 78 -8.98 -10.19 0.48
N SER A 79 -8.64 -9.91 1.74
CA SER A 79 -9.36 -10.45 2.89
C SER A 79 -10.73 -9.78 3.11
N GLN A 80 -10.92 -8.57 2.59
CA GLN A 80 -12.17 -7.83 2.65
C GLN A 80 -12.78 -7.68 1.25
N TRP A 81 -12.63 -8.70 0.41
CA TRP A 81 -12.95 -8.67 -1.01
C TRP A 81 -14.37 -8.20 -1.32
N GLU A 82 -15.34 -8.53 -0.47
CA GLU A 82 -16.74 -8.09 -0.64
C GLU A 82 -16.89 -6.57 -0.76
N HIS A 83 -15.98 -5.79 -0.19
CA HIS A 83 -15.96 -4.33 -0.24
C HIS A 83 -15.17 -3.76 -1.43
N PHE A 84 -14.40 -4.59 -2.14
CA PHE A 84 -13.48 -4.16 -3.19
C PHE A 84 -13.74 -4.82 -4.55
N GLN A 85 -14.60 -5.84 -4.63
CA GLN A 85 -14.86 -6.61 -5.84
C GLN A 85 -15.46 -5.82 -7.00
N ASP A 86 -16.11 -4.70 -6.72
CA ASP A 86 -16.61 -3.76 -7.74
C ASP A 86 -15.53 -2.81 -8.25
N LEU A 87 -14.41 -2.70 -7.53
CA LEU A 87 -13.27 -1.88 -7.92
C LEU A 87 -12.19 -2.66 -8.63
N PHE A 88 -12.05 -3.97 -8.45
CA PHE A 88 -10.95 -4.73 -9.03
C PHE A 88 -11.43 -5.95 -9.81
N PRO A 89 -10.75 -6.34 -10.91
CA PRO A 89 -11.16 -7.49 -11.71
C PRO A 89 -11.11 -8.83 -10.95
N SER A 90 -10.09 -9.03 -10.11
CA SER A 90 -9.93 -10.23 -9.28
C SER A 90 -8.92 -10.01 -8.15
N GLN A 91 -8.95 -10.86 -7.12
CA GLN A 91 -7.93 -10.85 -6.07
C GLN A 91 -6.53 -11.15 -6.62
N ASP A 92 -6.42 -12.03 -7.63
CA ASP A 92 -5.14 -12.36 -8.25
C ASP A 92 -4.54 -11.16 -8.97
N TRP A 93 -5.38 -10.37 -9.66
CA TRP A 93 -4.95 -9.12 -10.28
C TRP A 93 -4.30 -8.18 -9.25
N VAL A 94 -4.96 -8.00 -8.09
CA VAL A 94 -4.44 -7.17 -6.99
C VAL A 94 -3.11 -7.71 -6.47
N ARG A 95 -3.05 -9.00 -6.13
CA ARG A 95 -1.83 -9.62 -5.58
C ARG A 95 -0.65 -9.53 -6.54
N THR A 96 -0.86 -9.84 -7.82
CA THR A 96 0.21 -9.79 -8.83
C THR A 96 0.71 -8.37 -9.03
N ARG A 97 -0.18 -7.37 -9.17
CA ARG A 97 0.26 -5.99 -9.41
C ARG A 97 0.98 -5.39 -8.21
N ILE A 98 0.41 -5.54 -7.02
CA ILE A 98 1.03 -5.02 -5.79
C ILE A 98 2.37 -5.73 -5.52
N GLY A 99 2.46 -7.05 -5.72
CA GLY A 99 3.69 -7.82 -5.51
C GLY A 99 4.82 -7.47 -6.49
N ASP A 100 4.51 -7.27 -7.78
CA ASP A 100 5.50 -6.83 -8.77
C ASP A 100 6.00 -5.41 -8.49
N LEU A 101 5.09 -4.50 -8.09
CA LEU A 101 5.41 -3.13 -7.71
C LEU A 101 6.29 -3.12 -6.44
N GLU A 102 5.99 -3.96 -5.45
CA GLU A 102 6.78 -4.08 -4.22
C GLU A 102 8.22 -4.49 -4.50
N GLN A 103 8.45 -5.46 -5.39
CA GLN A 103 9.80 -5.86 -5.80
C GLN A 103 10.60 -4.68 -6.36
N SER A 104 9.98 -3.90 -7.25
CA SER A 104 10.61 -2.73 -7.86
C SER A 104 10.84 -1.60 -6.85
N ARG A 105 9.88 -1.37 -5.95
CA ARG A 105 9.97 -0.38 -4.87
C ARG A 105 11.11 -0.72 -3.91
N ASN A 106 11.27 -1.99 -3.57
CA ASN A 106 12.36 -2.46 -2.70
C ASN A 106 13.73 -2.23 -3.36
N ALA A 107 13.89 -2.50 -4.65
CA ALA A 107 15.13 -2.21 -5.36
C ALA A 107 15.51 -0.71 -5.25
N ILE A 108 14.56 0.20 -5.46
CA ILE A 108 14.76 1.65 -5.29
C ILE A 108 15.11 2.01 -3.84
N ALA A 109 14.41 1.43 -2.85
CA ALA A 109 14.67 1.67 -1.43
C ALA A 109 16.08 1.21 -0.98
N HIS A 110 16.67 0.24 -1.69
CA HIS A 110 18.04 -0.21 -1.50
C HIS A 110 19.06 0.52 -2.40
N ASN A 111 18.67 1.68 -2.97
CA ASN A 111 19.50 2.52 -3.83
C ASN A 111 19.99 1.82 -5.12
N ASN A 112 19.26 0.81 -5.60
CA ASN A 112 19.57 0.15 -6.87
C ASN A 112 18.92 0.86 -8.06
N VAL A 113 19.53 0.71 -9.24
CA VAL A 113 19.00 1.22 -10.50
C VAL A 113 18.08 0.17 -11.12
N LEU A 114 16.86 0.57 -11.47
CA LEU A 114 15.93 -0.26 -12.22
C LEU A 114 16.27 -0.26 -13.71
N SER A 115 16.04 -1.39 -14.38
CA SER A 115 16.16 -1.45 -15.84
C SER A 115 15.04 -0.63 -16.50
N GLU A 116 15.24 -0.22 -17.76
CA GLU A 116 14.21 0.47 -18.53
C GLU A 116 12.93 -0.37 -18.66
N ARG A 117 13.09 -1.70 -18.79
CA ARG A 117 11.97 -2.66 -18.80
C ARG A 117 11.15 -2.61 -17.52
N ASP A 118 11.80 -2.51 -16.36
CA ASP A 118 11.11 -2.41 -15.06
C ASP A 118 10.38 -1.09 -14.94
N ILE A 119 11.02 0.01 -15.34
CA ILE A 119 10.41 1.35 -15.32
C ILE A 119 9.15 1.38 -16.21
N ASN A 120 9.20 0.80 -17.40
CA ASN A 120 8.05 0.76 -18.32
C ASN A 120 6.90 -0.10 -17.76
N ARG A 121 7.23 -1.22 -17.10
CA ARG A 121 6.23 -2.05 -16.42
C ARG A 121 5.57 -1.32 -15.24
N ILE A 122 6.33 -0.58 -14.44
CA ILE A 122 5.78 0.24 -13.36
C ILE A 122 4.78 1.25 -13.92
N LYS A 123 5.16 2.00 -14.96
CA LYS A 123 4.24 2.96 -15.61
C LYS A 123 2.94 2.31 -16.04
N MET A 124 3.03 1.18 -16.75
CA MET A 124 1.86 0.44 -17.21
C MET A 124 0.94 0.03 -16.05
N TYR A 125 1.50 -0.49 -14.95
CA TYR A 125 0.69 -0.89 -13.80
C TYR A 125 0.07 0.29 -13.05
N LEU A 126 0.76 1.42 -12.99
CA LEU A 126 0.21 2.64 -12.40
C LEU A 126 -0.92 3.21 -13.25
N ASP A 127 -0.78 3.20 -14.58
CA ASP A 127 -1.84 3.61 -15.50
C ASP A 127 -3.06 2.68 -15.40
N ASP A 128 -2.85 1.37 -15.33
CA ASP A 128 -3.92 0.38 -15.12
C ASP A 128 -4.63 0.62 -13.77
N TRP A 129 -3.88 0.89 -12.71
CA TRP A 129 -4.43 1.21 -11.40
C TRP A 129 -5.32 2.47 -11.45
N VAL A 130 -4.81 3.55 -12.04
CA VAL A 130 -5.56 4.81 -12.18
C VAL A 130 -6.84 4.60 -12.99
N LYS A 131 -6.81 3.82 -14.07
CA LYS A 131 -8.03 3.50 -14.84
C LYS A 131 -9.06 2.69 -14.04
N GLN A 132 -8.58 1.91 -13.08
CA GLN A 132 -9.41 0.96 -12.34
C GLN A 132 -10.06 1.58 -11.11
N VAL A 133 -9.38 2.52 -10.43
CA VAL A 133 -9.85 3.11 -9.16
C VAL A 133 -9.81 4.64 -9.11
N GLY A 134 -9.32 5.31 -10.15
CA GLY A 134 -9.21 6.77 -10.25
C GLY A 134 -10.34 7.44 -11.00
#